data_AF-A0A2M9E1E5-F1
#
_entry.id   AF-A0A2M9E1E5-F1
#
_cell.length_a   1.000
_cell.length_b   1.000
_cell.length_c   1.000
_cell.angle_alpha   90.00
_cell.angle_beta   90.00
_cell.angle_gamma   90.00
#
_symmetry.space_group_name_H-M   'P 1'
#
loop_
_entity.id
_entity.type
_entity.pdbx_description
1 polymer ?
#
loop_
_entity_poly.entity_id
_entity_poly.type
_entity_poly.pdbx_seq_one_letter_code
_entity_poly.pdbx_strand_id
1 'polypeptide(L)'
;MTEIQQKAAEILDVGVRWGPITDNYEQRMDVFAQELEKLSPQQRDDLFAEILSQDRGALNSWLTVDRLNTLVSEGTITPRERDAIFDAFGEAYVNGSISYEQAFVFVNVLGDATGPLANEDNINALLETLTGANGPNSNAFIEKFAGEFLAKHVLVENMPEPWTRAGWGAMVLNALEQSGGTQSVQNVLSGLTDEQRTDLRDSMSEYGAKYDAAHGVPGNVRDPMAILIDTTSAHGSTDEVIGLIHYINDHSAGNGPGNHYYTHDNRPLGERAEALAGLFLNHSDAVLDRLTLPSPTQTPGATNEGSTLVGENLAALSNLVRMTALNPDNPRGGEVMDRISAFTSENIRVGSMSDATDVNGDGVVDGDDKRAVDAGEGRTAMIGAVMQDAVSSGYVDLRNDIAARDAFVGFLLDTAISAIPVGGKLASGAISEAVSDALGGLSEEVRDAITKKLTELGTQALTDAQGRLTAEAKSAIIEALPEDYAYLEGIKSESNNFIQTVILNSSSFPYEFTEAMSDYGSYIDAAKNAP
;
A
#
# COMPACT_ATOMS: atom_id res chain seq x y z
N MET A 1 38.94 38.37 -8.74
CA MET A 1 37.82 38.01 -9.61
C MET A 1 38.20 36.70 -10.27
N THR A 2 37.46 35.63 -10.01
CA THR A 2 37.64 34.33 -10.67
C THR A 2 37.13 34.40 -12.11
N GLU A 3 37.47 33.42 -12.94
CA GLU A 3 36.96 33.32 -14.31
C GLU A 3 35.43 33.25 -14.34
N ILE A 4 34.81 32.53 -13.40
CA ILE A 4 33.35 32.45 -13.23
C ILE A 4 32.75 33.80 -12.82
N GLN A 5 33.36 34.52 -11.87
CA GLN A 5 32.91 35.85 -11.46
C GLN A 5 32.91 36.86 -12.61
N GLN A 6 33.96 36.81 -13.43
CA GLN A 6 34.06 37.67 -14.60
C GLN A 6 33.00 37.29 -15.65
N LYS A 7 32.82 36.00 -15.92
CA LYS A 7 31.83 35.49 -16.88
C LYS A 7 30.40 35.85 -16.46
N ALA A 8 30.07 35.74 -15.17
CA ALA A 8 28.78 36.17 -14.64
C ALA A 8 28.55 37.68 -14.90
N ALA A 9 29.55 38.53 -14.62
CA ALA A 9 29.45 39.96 -14.88
C ALA A 9 29.29 40.27 -16.38
N GLU A 10 30.03 39.58 -17.24
CA GLU A 10 29.91 39.72 -18.71
C GLU A 10 28.51 39.35 -19.20
N ILE A 11 27.90 38.29 -18.65
CA ILE A 11 26.51 37.89 -18.97
C ILE A 11 25.52 38.94 -18.47
N LEU A 12 25.68 39.45 -17.24
CA LEU A 12 24.78 40.45 -16.67
C LEU A 12 24.83 41.79 -17.41
N ASP A 13 25.97 42.14 -18.00
CA ASP A 13 26.12 43.32 -18.86
C ASP A 13 25.44 43.16 -20.24
N VAL A 14 25.11 41.93 -20.66
CA VAL A 14 24.37 41.69 -21.90
C VAL A 14 22.96 42.24 -21.77
N GLY A 15 22.53 42.94 -22.82
CA GLY A 15 21.18 43.49 -22.92
C GLY A 15 20.94 44.78 -22.11
N VAL A 16 21.90 45.19 -21.26
CA VAL A 16 21.83 46.43 -20.49
C VAL A 16 21.91 47.63 -21.44
N ARG A 17 20.83 48.40 -21.53
CA ARG A 17 20.77 49.64 -22.33
C ARG A 17 20.81 50.86 -21.42
N TRP A 18 21.77 51.75 -21.65
CA TRP A 18 21.89 53.00 -20.90
C TRP A 18 20.80 54.00 -21.33
N GLY A 19 19.78 54.25 -20.49
CA GLY A 19 18.69 55.21 -20.76
C GLY A 19 17.29 54.67 -20.38
N PRO A 20 16.19 55.32 -20.80
CA PRO A 20 14.81 54.92 -20.47
C PRO A 20 14.31 53.67 -21.23
N ILE A 21 15.22 52.87 -21.79
CA ILE A 21 14.92 51.73 -22.65
C ILE A 21 14.96 50.46 -21.80
N THR A 22 13.94 49.62 -21.97
CA THR A 22 13.81 48.29 -21.36
C THR A 22 15.06 47.44 -21.60
N ASP A 23 15.49 46.76 -20.54
CA ASP A 23 16.55 45.74 -20.55
C ASP A 23 16.21 44.62 -21.55
N ASN A 24 17.21 44.09 -22.27
CA ASN A 24 17.02 42.98 -23.21
C ASN A 24 17.28 41.64 -22.50
N TYR A 25 16.31 41.24 -21.69
CA TYR A 25 16.34 40.03 -20.89
C TYR A 25 16.45 38.75 -21.73
N GLU A 26 15.86 38.75 -22.91
CA GLU A 26 15.90 37.63 -23.85
C GLU A 26 17.32 37.36 -24.34
N GLN A 27 18.05 38.41 -24.72
CA GLN A 27 19.44 38.29 -25.14
C GLN A 27 20.36 37.86 -24.00
N ARG A 28 20.08 38.31 -22.76
CA ARG A 28 20.83 37.86 -21.59
C ARG A 28 20.65 36.36 -21.35
N MET A 29 19.41 35.86 -21.43
CA MET A 29 19.11 34.44 -21.24
C MET A 29 19.71 33.57 -22.34
N ASP A 30 19.70 34.00 -23.60
CA ASP A 30 20.36 33.31 -24.71
C ASP A 30 21.88 33.16 -24.48
N VAL A 31 22.57 34.25 -24.15
CA VAL A 31 24.02 34.19 -23.87
C VAL A 31 24.31 33.32 -22.65
N PHE A 32 23.50 33.40 -21.60
CA PHE A 32 23.64 32.53 -20.43
C PHE A 32 23.54 31.04 -20.80
N ALA A 33 22.54 30.66 -21.60
CA ALA A 33 22.34 29.29 -22.04
C ALA A 33 23.53 28.77 -22.88
N GLN A 34 24.02 29.58 -23.82
CA GLN A 34 25.19 29.27 -24.64
C GLN A 34 26.46 29.10 -23.80
N GLU A 35 26.66 29.94 -22.77
CA GLU A 35 27.84 29.83 -21.89
C GLU A 35 27.78 28.58 -21.02
N LEU A 36 26.61 28.22 -20.48
CA LEU A 36 26.45 26.99 -19.71
C LEU A 36 26.80 25.74 -20.52
N GLU A 37 26.38 25.66 -21.79
CA GLU A 37 26.66 24.49 -22.63
C GLU A 37 28.17 24.21 -22.77
N LYS A 38 28.99 25.27 -22.79
CA LYS A 38 30.45 25.20 -22.95
C LYS A 38 31.18 24.75 -21.67
N LEU A 39 30.52 24.81 -20.52
CA LEU A 39 31.12 24.57 -19.21
C LEU A 39 30.98 23.11 -18.76
N SER A 40 31.90 22.68 -17.89
CA SER A 40 31.75 21.41 -17.16
C SER A 40 30.65 21.51 -16.09
N PRO A 41 30.06 20.39 -15.62
CA PRO A 41 29.01 20.39 -14.61
C PRO A 41 29.31 21.28 -13.39
N GLN A 42 30.47 21.09 -12.75
CA GLN A 42 30.87 21.91 -11.60
C GLN A 42 30.95 23.41 -11.92
N GLN A 43 31.42 23.77 -13.12
CA GLN A 43 31.50 25.18 -13.51
C GLN A 43 30.13 25.78 -13.86
N ARG A 44 29.16 24.94 -14.27
CA ARG A 44 27.78 25.36 -14.49
C ARG A 44 27.10 25.71 -13.16
N ASP A 45 27.27 24.86 -12.15
CA ASP A 45 26.86 25.12 -10.76
C ASP A 45 27.45 26.46 -10.26
N ASP A 46 28.78 26.60 -10.31
CA ASP A 46 29.47 27.81 -9.86
C ASP A 46 28.97 29.07 -10.59
N LEU A 47 28.73 28.99 -11.90
CA LEU A 47 28.23 30.11 -12.70
C LEU A 47 26.80 30.48 -12.32
N PHE A 48 25.92 29.48 -12.15
CA PHE A 48 24.52 29.73 -11.78
C PHE A 48 24.43 30.42 -10.42
N ALA A 49 25.17 29.91 -9.43
CA ALA A 49 25.22 30.49 -8.09
C ALA A 49 25.79 31.92 -8.09
N GLU A 50 26.84 32.17 -8.89
CA GLU A 50 27.44 33.50 -9.01
C GLU A 50 26.49 34.51 -9.69
N ILE A 51 25.73 34.10 -10.71
CA ILE A 51 24.67 34.95 -11.31
C ILE A 51 23.67 35.40 -10.24
N LEU A 52 23.17 34.49 -9.40
CA LEU A 52 22.22 34.83 -8.34
C LEU A 52 22.84 35.68 -7.22
N SER A 53 24.13 35.52 -6.98
CA SER A 53 24.89 36.34 -6.02
C SER A 53 25.00 37.80 -6.49
N GLN A 54 25.32 38.01 -7.77
CA GLN A 54 25.49 39.33 -8.38
C GLN A 54 24.14 40.00 -8.71
N ASP A 55 23.16 39.25 -9.19
CA ASP A 55 21.81 39.71 -9.51
C ASP A 55 20.75 38.92 -8.72
N ARG A 56 20.44 39.43 -7.53
CA ARG A 56 19.38 38.86 -6.67
C ARG A 56 17.98 38.93 -7.29
N GLY A 57 17.79 39.74 -8.33
CA GLY A 57 16.52 39.92 -9.04
C GLY A 57 16.37 38.99 -10.24
N ALA A 58 17.40 38.20 -10.60
CA ALA A 58 17.41 37.40 -11.82
C ALA A 58 16.18 36.48 -11.94
N LEU A 59 15.88 35.73 -10.87
CA LEU A 59 14.76 34.77 -10.81
C LEU A 59 13.36 35.42 -10.91
N ASN A 60 13.26 36.74 -10.74
CA ASN A 60 12.01 37.48 -10.82
C ASN A 60 11.92 38.37 -12.08
N SER A 61 12.90 38.30 -12.99
CA SER A 61 12.99 39.22 -14.12
C SER A 61 13.31 38.53 -15.44
N TRP A 62 14.52 37.98 -15.55
CA TRP A 62 15.05 37.43 -16.79
C TRP A 62 15.35 35.95 -16.73
N LEU A 63 15.59 35.38 -15.54
CA LEU A 63 15.88 33.96 -15.35
C LEU A 63 14.64 33.22 -14.85
N THR A 64 13.59 33.18 -15.68
CA THR A 64 12.31 32.51 -15.37
C THR A 64 12.05 31.35 -16.34
N VAL A 65 11.35 30.31 -15.86
CA VAL A 65 10.98 29.14 -16.68
C VAL A 65 10.09 29.53 -17.87
N ASP A 66 9.13 30.43 -17.67
CA ASP A 66 8.22 30.87 -18.75
C ASP A 66 8.97 31.57 -19.88
N ARG A 67 9.93 32.43 -19.52
CA ARG A 67 10.76 33.12 -20.51
C ARG A 67 11.65 32.13 -21.25
N LEU A 68 12.27 31.19 -20.54
CA LEU A 68 13.09 30.14 -21.13
C LEU A 68 12.28 29.30 -22.13
N ASN A 69 11.10 28.82 -21.73
CA ASN A 69 10.23 28.04 -22.60
C ASN A 69 9.75 28.85 -23.82
N THR A 70 9.49 30.14 -23.66
CA THR A 70 9.15 31.05 -24.78
C THR A 70 10.30 31.11 -25.78
N LEU A 71 11.53 31.36 -25.32
CA LEU A 71 12.72 31.44 -26.20
C LEU A 71 13.02 30.12 -26.91
N VAL A 72 12.71 28.98 -26.27
CA VAL A 72 12.81 27.66 -26.90
C VAL A 72 11.76 27.49 -27.99
N SER A 73 10.51 27.90 -27.74
CA SER A 73 9.44 27.83 -28.73
C SER A 73 9.69 28.72 -29.96
N GLU A 74 10.38 29.84 -29.76
CA GLU A 74 10.80 30.77 -30.82
C GLU A 74 12.03 30.28 -31.59
N GLY A 75 12.71 29.24 -31.09
CA GLY A 75 13.95 28.71 -31.66
C GLY A 75 15.18 29.57 -31.39
N THR A 76 15.09 30.53 -30.48
CA THR A 76 16.21 31.36 -30.01
C THR A 76 17.16 30.52 -29.14
N ILE A 77 16.59 29.71 -28.24
CA ILE A 77 17.33 28.75 -27.39
C ILE A 77 17.00 27.33 -27.88
N THR A 78 18.00 26.48 -27.98
CA THR A 78 17.82 25.08 -28.34
C THR A 78 17.34 24.24 -27.16
N PRO A 79 16.70 23.07 -27.39
CA PRO A 79 16.35 22.15 -26.30
C PRO A 79 17.55 21.74 -25.43
N ARG A 80 18.74 21.60 -26.04
CA ARG A 80 19.96 21.23 -25.31
C ARG A 80 20.47 22.34 -24.40
N GLU A 81 20.38 23.59 -24.84
CA GLU A 81 20.73 24.75 -24.01
C GLU A 81 19.72 24.95 -22.87
N ARG A 82 18.44 24.68 -23.13
CA ARG A 82 17.41 24.60 -22.08
C ARG A 82 17.76 23.54 -21.03
N ASP A 83 18.11 22.33 -21.45
CA ASP A 83 18.49 21.25 -20.53
C ASP A 83 19.72 21.64 -19.71
N ALA A 84 20.71 22.31 -20.31
CA ALA A 84 21.89 22.79 -19.60
C ALA A 84 21.57 23.80 -18.49
N ILE A 85 20.53 24.64 -18.66
CA ILE A 85 20.06 25.55 -17.61
C ILE A 85 19.44 24.76 -16.45
N PHE A 86 18.58 23.78 -16.74
CA PHE A 86 17.95 22.96 -15.70
C PHE A 86 18.96 22.06 -14.97
N ASP A 87 19.93 21.48 -15.68
CA ASP A 87 21.02 20.71 -15.08
C ASP A 87 21.86 21.59 -14.15
N ALA A 88 22.26 22.78 -14.59
CA ALA A 88 23.04 23.73 -13.80
C ALA A 88 22.31 24.17 -12.54
N PHE A 89 21.02 24.50 -12.67
CA PHE A 89 20.15 24.85 -11.55
C PHE A 89 20.01 23.67 -10.57
N GLY A 90 19.75 22.48 -11.10
CA GLY A 90 19.57 21.27 -10.31
C GLY A 90 20.81 20.92 -9.50
N GLU A 91 21.98 20.96 -10.14
CA GLU A 91 23.29 20.77 -9.51
C GLU A 91 23.56 21.81 -8.42
N ALA A 92 23.36 23.10 -8.74
CA ALA A 92 23.58 24.17 -7.78
C ALA A 92 22.66 24.04 -6.55
N TYR A 93 21.42 23.63 -6.75
CA TYR A 93 20.50 23.41 -5.64
C TYR A 93 20.91 22.18 -4.82
N VAL A 94 21.18 21.04 -5.46
CA VAL A 94 21.59 19.80 -4.77
C VAL A 94 22.86 20.03 -3.95
N ASN A 95 23.87 20.70 -4.51
CA ASN A 95 25.13 21.03 -3.86
C ASN A 95 25.00 22.10 -2.76
N GLY A 96 23.87 22.80 -2.69
CA GLY A 96 23.61 23.85 -1.69
C GLY A 96 24.22 25.21 -2.04
N SER A 97 24.66 25.40 -3.29
CA SER A 97 25.12 26.68 -3.83
C SER A 97 23.96 27.69 -3.96
N ILE A 98 22.73 27.21 -4.11
CA ILE A 98 21.50 28.01 -4.05
C ILE A 98 20.53 27.47 -2.99
N SER A 99 19.72 28.36 -2.41
CA SER A 99 18.81 28.04 -1.30
C SER A 99 17.47 27.47 -1.75
N TYR A 100 16.74 26.86 -0.82
CA TYR A 100 15.36 26.42 -1.02
C TYR A 100 14.46 27.56 -1.51
N GLU A 101 14.57 28.76 -0.95
CA GLU A 101 13.76 29.91 -1.34
C GLU A 101 14.02 30.33 -2.78
N GLN A 102 15.28 30.25 -3.23
CA GLN A 102 15.64 30.50 -4.62
C GLN A 102 15.10 29.40 -5.54
N ALA A 103 15.22 28.13 -5.14
CA ALA A 103 14.65 27.03 -5.89
C ALA A 103 13.13 27.13 -6.00
N PHE A 104 12.44 27.42 -4.90
CA PHE A 104 10.99 27.61 -4.84
C PHE A 104 10.50 28.70 -5.80
N VAL A 105 11.20 29.82 -5.87
CA VAL A 105 10.90 30.91 -6.82
C VAL A 105 11.15 30.46 -8.26
N PHE A 106 12.28 29.81 -8.54
CA PHE A 106 12.62 29.37 -9.89
C PHE A 106 11.64 28.33 -10.44
N VAL A 107 11.25 27.37 -9.60
CA VAL A 107 10.24 26.33 -9.91
C VAL A 107 8.87 26.95 -10.19
N ASN A 108 8.59 28.15 -9.66
CA ASN A 108 7.31 28.83 -9.80
C ASN A 108 6.11 27.96 -9.38
N VAL A 109 6.25 27.22 -8.27
CA VAL A 109 5.24 26.28 -7.74
C VAL A 109 3.85 26.93 -7.64
N LEU A 110 3.80 28.22 -7.32
CA LEU A 110 2.55 28.97 -7.11
C LEU A 110 1.97 29.60 -8.38
N GLY A 111 2.74 29.71 -9.47
CA GLY A 111 2.34 30.45 -10.67
C GLY A 111 1.84 31.89 -10.39
N ASP A 112 1.01 32.43 -11.28
CA ASP A 112 0.25 33.68 -11.08
C ASP A 112 -1.03 33.47 -10.23
N ALA A 113 -1.27 32.27 -9.70
CA ALA A 113 -2.53 31.89 -9.10
C ALA A 113 -2.61 32.32 -7.62
N THR A 114 -3.66 33.09 -7.30
CA THR A 114 -4.06 33.48 -5.94
C THR A 114 -5.14 32.55 -5.35
N GLY A 115 -5.22 31.30 -5.85
CA GLY A 115 -6.26 30.33 -5.50
C GLY A 115 -5.76 29.10 -4.73
N PRO A 116 -6.64 28.37 -4.02
CA PRO A 116 -6.29 27.24 -3.13
C PRO A 116 -5.97 25.92 -3.85
N LEU A 117 -5.75 25.93 -5.16
CA LEU A 117 -5.27 24.76 -5.89
C LEU A 117 -3.98 25.16 -6.61
N ALA A 118 -2.92 24.45 -6.26
CA ALA A 118 -1.72 24.31 -7.05
C ALA A 118 -2.05 24.28 -8.54
N ASN A 119 -1.30 25.02 -9.36
CA ASN A 119 -1.35 24.77 -10.79
C ASN A 119 -0.64 23.45 -11.04
N GLU A 120 -1.39 22.35 -11.04
CA GLU A 120 -0.93 20.98 -11.33
C GLU A 120 -0.03 20.94 -12.58
N ASP A 121 -0.40 21.72 -13.59
CA ASP A 121 0.36 21.90 -14.82
C ASP A 121 1.78 22.43 -14.55
N ASN A 122 2.00 23.28 -13.53
CA ASN A 122 3.32 23.82 -13.21
C ASN A 122 4.22 22.79 -12.51
N ILE A 123 3.66 22.01 -11.57
CA ILE A 123 4.42 20.93 -10.94
C ILE A 123 4.73 19.85 -11.97
N ASN A 124 3.72 19.38 -12.71
CA ASN A 124 3.90 18.35 -13.72
C ASN A 124 4.82 18.81 -14.84
N ALA A 125 4.69 20.04 -15.35
CA ALA A 125 5.60 20.57 -16.37
C ALA A 125 7.03 20.70 -15.87
N LEU A 126 7.25 21.09 -14.60
CA LEU A 126 8.58 21.10 -14.05
C LEU A 126 9.13 19.68 -13.88
N LEU A 127 8.34 18.76 -13.36
CA LEU A 127 8.77 17.38 -13.15
C LEU A 127 9.05 16.68 -14.47
N GLU A 128 8.21 16.84 -15.49
CA GLU A 128 8.49 16.40 -16.88
C GLU A 128 9.77 17.07 -17.42
N THR A 129 9.99 18.33 -17.08
CA THR A 129 11.20 19.05 -17.50
C THR A 129 12.45 18.49 -16.83
N LEU A 130 12.38 18.18 -15.54
CA LEU A 130 13.51 17.68 -14.76
C LEU A 130 13.77 16.20 -14.98
N THR A 131 12.72 15.40 -15.19
CA THR A 131 12.82 13.98 -15.54
C THR A 131 13.20 13.80 -17.01
N GLY A 132 12.80 14.72 -17.89
CA GLY A 132 13.21 14.77 -19.30
C GLY A 132 14.65 15.27 -19.49
N ALA A 133 15.13 16.14 -18.59
CA ALA A 133 16.54 16.48 -18.48
C ALA A 133 17.30 15.26 -17.92
N ASN A 134 17.99 14.53 -18.81
CA ASN A 134 18.76 13.32 -18.45
C ASN A 134 20.05 13.62 -17.67
N GLY A 135 20.08 14.69 -16.88
CA GLY A 135 21.20 15.04 -16.02
C GLY A 135 21.37 14.00 -14.90
N PRO A 136 22.60 13.74 -14.44
CA PRO A 136 22.87 12.72 -13.40
C PRO A 136 22.24 13.02 -12.03
N ASN A 137 21.71 14.23 -11.83
CA ASN A 137 21.19 14.72 -10.55
C ASN A 137 19.68 15.02 -10.55
N SER A 138 18.93 14.67 -11.60
CA SER A 138 17.49 14.93 -11.68
C SER A 138 16.73 14.34 -10.50
N ASN A 139 16.98 13.07 -10.16
CA ASN A 139 16.35 12.41 -9.01
C ASN A 139 16.79 13.04 -7.67
N ALA A 140 18.08 13.36 -7.50
CA ALA A 140 18.59 13.99 -6.29
C ALA A 140 17.98 15.39 -6.07
N PHE A 141 17.74 16.14 -7.16
CA PHE A 141 17.03 17.40 -7.11
C PHE A 141 15.59 17.19 -6.65
N ILE A 142 14.84 16.27 -7.29
CA ILE A 142 13.42 16.03 -6.99
C ILE A 142 13.27 15.62 -5.53
N GLU A 143 14.09 14.69 -5.04
CA GLU A 143 14.07 14.25 -3.64
C GLU A 143 14.35 15.41 -2.67
N LYS A 144 15.41 16.19 -2.92
CA LYS A 144 15.77 17.32 -2.05
C LYS A 144 14.67 18.38 -2.03
N PHE A 145 14.16 18.76 -3.21
CA PHE A 145 13.13 19.77 -3.35
C PHE A 145 11.82 19.32 -2.71
N ALA A 146 11.39 18.08 -2.98
CA ALA A 146 10.20 17.49 -2.40
C ALA A 146 10.26 17.45 -0.87
N GLY A 147 11.38 17.02 -0.30
CA GLY A 147 11.57 16.98 1.15
C GLY A 147 11.49 18.36 1.79
N GLU A 148 12.18 19.36 1.23
CA GLU A 148 12.12 20.71 1.76
C GLU A 148 10.76 21.38 1.53
N PHE A 149 10.09 21.13 0.41
CA PHE A 149 8.76 21.65 0.12
C PHE A 149 7.70 21.06 1.06
N LEU A 150 7.73 19.74 1.28
CA LEU A 150 6.86 19.10 2.25
C LEU A 150 7.09 19.67 3.65
N ALA A 151 8.34 19.71 4.11
CA ALA A 151 8.65 20.12 5.48
C ALA A 151 8.42 21.62 5.74
N LYS A 152 8.72 22.50 4.78
CA LYS A 152 8.72 23.95 4.99
C LYS A 152 7.48 24.67 4.44
N HIS A 153 6.65 23.99 3.64
CA HIS A 153 5.49 24.62 3.01
C HIS A 153 4.18 23.85 3.21
N VAL A 154 4.20 22.52 3.11
CA VAL A 154 2.98 21.69 3.15
C VAL A 154 2.64 21.24 4.57
N LEU A 155 3.64 20.79 5.32
CA LEU A 155 3.51 20.19 6.66
C LEU A 155 3.88 21.20 7.75
N VAL A 156 3.56 22.47 7.52
CA VAL A 156 3.73 23.54 8.51
C VAL A 156 2.49 23.64 9.39
N GLU A 157 2.71 23.91 10.67
CA GLU A 157 1.68 23.97 11.73
C GLU A 157 0.50 24.89 11.40
N ASN A 158 0.73 25.96 10.61
CA ASN A 158 -0.28 26.97 10.28
C ASN A 158 -0.92 26.80 8.88
N MET A 159 -0.75 25.66 8.20
CA MET A 159 -1.43 25.44 6.92
C MET A 159 -2.93 25.20 7.19
N PRO A 160 -3.86 26.11 6.80
CA PRO A 160 -5.21 26.12 7.37
C PRO A 160 -6.17 25.09 6.75
N GLU A 161 -5.88 24.60 5.55
CA GLU A 161 -6.83 23.83 4.74
C GLU A 161 -6.30 22.41 4.46
N PRO A 162 -6.88 21.36 5.09
CA PRO A 162 -6.46 19.97 4.93
C PRO A 162 -6.47 19.47 3.48
N TRP A 163 -7.42 19.93 2.65
CA TRP A 163 -7.48 19.57 1.23
C TRP A 163 -6.32 20.16 0.42
N THR A 164 -5.85 21.36 0.78
CA THR A 164 -4.71 22.00 0.10
C THR A 164 -3.44 21.24 0.42
N ARG A 165 -3.25 20.84 1.69
CA ARG A 165 -2.17 19.94 2.10
C ARG A 165 -2.23 18.62 1.32
N ALA A 166 -3.43 18.06 1.17
CA ALA A 166 -3.62 16.83 0.45
C ALA A 166 -3.26 16.93 -1.04
N GLY A 167 -3.68 18.00 -1.72
CA GLY A 167 -3.35 18.23 -3.13
C GLY A 167 -1.84 18.36 -3.37
N TRP A 168 -1.14 19.18 -2.57
CA TRP A 168 0.31 19.31 -2.70
C TRP A 168 1.05 18.01 -2.35
N GLY A 169 0.64 17.33 -1.27
CA GLY A 169 1.21 16.04 -0.91
C GLY A 169 1.03 14.99 -2.00
N ALA A 170 -0.16 14.94 -2.63
CA ALA A 170 -0.47 14.01 -3.70
C ALA A 170 0.43 14.21 -4.92
N MET A 171 0.62 15.46 -5.35
CA MET A 171 1.47 15.82 -6.47
C MET A 171 2.93 15.45 -6.20
N VAL A 172 3.44 15.78 -5.01
CA VAL A 172 4.83 15.49 -4.62
C VAL A 172 5.08 13.98 -4.55
N LEU A 173 4.15 13.20 -4.00
CA LEU A 173 4.30 11.74 -3.93
C LEU A 173 4.29 11.11 -5.33
N ASN A 174 3.40 11.55 -6.21
CA ASN A 174 3.39 11.09 -7.61
C ASN A 174 4.67 11.47 -8.37
N ALA A 175 5.20 12.66 -8.12
CA ALA A 175 6.48 13.10 -8.67
C ALA A 175 7.64 12.17 -8.30
N LEU A 176 7.70 11.80 -7.02
CA LEU A 176 8.74 10.92 -6.48
C LEU A 176 8.58 9.49 -7.02
N GLU A 177 7.35 8.98 -7.04
CA GLU A 177 7.03 7.68 -7.62
C GLU A 177 7.43 7.60 -9.10
N GLN A 178 7.12 8.62 -9.92
CA GLN A 178 7.44 8.61 -11.35
C GLN A 178 8.94 8.77 -11.64
N SER A 179 9.68 9.48 -10.78
CA SER A 179 11.10 9.76 -10.99
C SER A 179 12.03 8.65 -10.47
N GLY A 180 11.70 8.02 -9.35
CA GLY A 180 12.53 6.99 -8.74
C GLY A 180 11.78 5.92 -7.96
N GLY A 181 10.45 5.84 -8.13
CA GLY A 181 9.61 4.84 -7.47
C GLY A 181 9.58 4.99 -5.95
N THR A 182 9.23 3.89 -5.28
CA THR A 182 9.13 3.82 -3.82
C THR A 182 10.45 4.18 -3.11
N GLN A 183 11.61 4.02 -3.75
CA GLN A 183 12.89 4.40 -3.16
C GLN A 183 13.02 5.92 -2.98
N SER A 184 12.62 6.70 -3.98
CA SER A 184 12.66 8.17 -3.88
C SER A 184 11.62 8.68 -2.88
N VAL A 185 10.44 8.06 -2.84
CA VAL A 185 9.44 8.35 -1.79
C VAL A 185 10.03 8.07 -0.41
N GLN A 186 10.64 6.91 -0.21
CA GLN A 186 11.27 6.53 1.08
C GLN A 186 12.38 7.49 1.50
N ASN A 187 13.27 7.89 0.57
CA ASN A 187 14.36 8.82 0.86
C ASN A 187 13.80 10.13 1.44
N VAL A 188 12.73 10.65 0.83
CA VAL A 188 12.06 11.88 1.30
C VAL A 188 11.36 11.67 2.65
N LEU A 189 10.57 10.60 2.80
CA LEU A 189 9.85 10.33 4.05
C LEU A 189 10.81 10.15 5.25
N SER A 190 11.97 9.53 5.03
CA SER A 190 12.98 9.33 6.07
C SER A 190 13.59 10.65 6.60
N GLY A 191 13.51 11.72 5.81
CA GLY A 191 13.97 13.06 6.19
C GLY A 191 12.93 13.89 6.95
N LEU A 192 11.66 13.46 7.00
CA LEU A 192 10.58 14.13 7.72
C LEU A 192 10.58 13.74 9.21
N THR A 193 9.97 14.57 10.06
CA THR A 193 9.69 14.18 11.46
C THR A 193 8.53 13.18 11.54
N ASP A 194 8.40 12.48 12.68
CA ASP A 194 7.30 11.53 12.90
C ASP A 194 5.92 12.22 12.82
N GLU A 195 5.83 13.45 13.33
CA GLU A 195 4.64 14.30 13.24
C GLU A 195 4.33 14.65 11.79
N GLN A 196 5.33 15.07 11.01
CA GLN A 196 5.16 15.37 9.59
C GLN A 196 4.75 14.15 8.77
N ARG A 197 5.34 12.97 9.04
CA ARG A 197 4.92 11.71 8.40
C ARG A 197 3.48 11.36 8.75
N THR A 198 3.07 11.59 9.99
CA THR A 198 1.69 11.38 10.45
C THR A 198 0.73 12.33 9.75
N ASP A 199 1.01 13.63 9.74
CA ASP A 199 0.18 14.65 9.06
C ASP A 199 0.04 14.37 7.56
N LEU A 200 1.12 13.94 6.91
CA LEU A 200 1.09 13.57 5.49
C LEU A 200 0.20 12.34 5.27
N ARG A 201 0.41 11.27 6.05
CA ARG A 201 -0.41 10.05 5.98
C ARG A 201 -1.88 10.36 6.20
N ASP A 202 -2.21 11.15 7.21
CA ASP A 202 -3.59 11.53 7.55
C ASP A 202 -4.25 12.31 6.41
N SER A 203 -3.52 13.23 5.81
CA SER A 203 -4.02 14.00 4.67
C SER A 203 -4.23 13.14 3.42
N MET A 204 -3.31 12.21 3.12
CA MET A 204 -3.43 11.29 1.98
C MET A 204 -4.55 10.28 2.20
N SER A 205 -4.68 9.79 3.44
CA SER A 205 -5.76 8.92 3.86
C SER A 205 -7.10 9.62 3.62
N GLU A 206 -7.35 10.78 4.26
CA GLU A 206 -8.64 11.46 4.26
C GLU A 206 -9.05 12.06 2.90
N TYR A 207 -8.12 12.69 2.20
CA TYR A 207 -8.42 13.51 1.01
C TYR A 207 -7.71 13.04 -0.26
N GLY A 208 -6.70 12.16 -0.15
CA GLY A 208 -5.84 11.77 -1.26
C GLY A 208 -6.57 11.10 -2.43
N ALA A 209 -7.60 10.31 -2.16
CA ALA A 209 -8.38 9.61 -3.19
C ALA A 209 -9.02 10.56 -4.22
N LYS A 210 -9.26 11.82 -3.86
CA LYS A 210 -9.80 12.84 -4.79
C LYS A 210 -8.81 13.27 -5.87
N TYR A 211 -7.54 12.89 -5.72
CA TYR A 211 -6.44 13.31 -6.57
C TYR A 211 -5.92 12.20 -7.48
N ASP A 212 -6.69 11.12 -7.67
CA ASP A 212 -6.41 10.09 -8.66
C ASP A 212 -6.95 10.46 -10.06
N ALA A 213 -6.48 9.75 -11.09
CA ALA A 213 -6.93 9.93 -12.47
C ALA A 213 -8.46 9.70 -12.65
N ALA A 214 -9.09 8.91 -11.78
CA ALA A 214 -10.53 8.62 -11.84
C ALA A 214 -11.40 9.82 -11.43
N HIS A 215 -10.85 10.79 -10.70
CA HIS A 215 -11.53 12.02 -10.27
C HIS A 215 -11.28 13.23 -11.19
N GLY A 216 -10.76 13.00 -12.40
CA GLY A 216 -10.63 14.03 -13.45
C GLY A 216 -9.39 14.91 -13.34
N VAL A 217 -8.39 14.45 -12.57
CA VAL A 217 -7.06 15.05 -12.46
C VAL A 217 -6.26 14.72 -13.74
N PRO A 218 -5.75 15.73 -14.50
CA PRO A 218 -4.99 15.51 -15.73
C PRO A 218 -3.66 14.77 -15.51
N GLY A 219 -3.57 13.52 -15.96
CA GLY A 219 -2.31 12.77 -16.03
C GLY A 219 -2.41 11.34 -15.50
N ASN A 220 -1.28 10.65 -15.42
CA ASN A 220 -1.17 9.33 -14.77
C ASN A 220 -0.93 9.49 -13.27
N VAL A 221 -1.83 10.20 -12.59
CA VAL A 221 -1.76 10.44 -11.13
C VAL A 221 -2.44 9.29 -10.40
N ARG A 222 -1.68 8.62 -9.53
CA ARG A 222 -2.10 7.51 -8.69
C ARG A 222 -2.56 8.03 -7.32
N ASP A 223 -3.46 7.30 -6.66
CA ASP A 223 -3.85 7.56 -5.28
C ASP A 223 -2.60 7.63 -4.40
N PRO A 224 -2.34 8.78 -3.77
CA PRO A 224 -1.12 8.98 -3.00
C PRO A 224 -1.08 8.14 -1.73
N MET A 225 -2.22 7.68 -1.21
CA MET A 225 -2.22 6.73 -0.10
C MET A 225 -1.77 5.34 -0.58
N ALA A 226 -2.09 4.94 -1.82
CA ALA A 226 -1.57 3.71 -2.40
C ALA A 226 -0.04 3.77 -2.58
N ILE A 227 0.50 4.93 -2.97
CA ILE A 227 1.96 5.19 -3.01
C ILE A 227 2.60 5.01 -1.62
N LEU A 228 1.98 5.56 -0.56
CA LEU A 228 2.49 5.39 0.82
C LEU A 228 2.42 3.93 1.30
N ILE A 229 1.36 3.18 0.92
CA ILE A 229 1.23 1.76 1.23
C ILE A 229 2.33 0.95 0.53
N ASP A 230 2.56 1.17 -0.76
CA ASP A 230 3.61 0.46 -1.51
C ASP A 230 5.01 0.81 -1.01
N THR A 231 5.24 2.07 -0.64
CA THR A 231 6.50 2.50 -0.03
C THR A 231 6.76 1.80 1.30
N THR A 232 5.74 1.72 2.17
CA THR A 232 5.81 0.98 3.42
C THR A 232 6.00 -0.52 3.17
N SER A 233 5.34 -1.06 2.15
CA SER A 233 5.54 -2.47 1.76
C SER A 233 6.97 -2.76 1.33
N ALA A 234 7.63 -1.85 0.61
CA ALA A 234 8.96 -2.08 0.07
C ALA A 234 10.08 -1.80 1.09
N HIS A 235 9.90 -0.79 1.94
CA HIS A 235 10.98 -0.23 2.76
C HIS A 235 10.68 -0.20 4.27
N GLY A 236 9.43 -0.44 4.66
CA GLY A 236 9.01 -0.41 6.06
C GLY A 236 9.53 -1.59 6.86
N SER A 237 9.84 -1.32 8.12
CA SER A 237 10.02 -2.35 9.14
C SER A 237 8.70 -3.07 9.45
N THR A 238 8.77 -4.25 10.07
CA THR A 238 7.58 -4.97 10.51
C THR A 238 6.69 -4.11 11.43
N ASP A 239 7.28 -3.28 12.30
CA ASP A 239 6.51 -2.41 13.19
C ASP A 239 5.74 -1.33 12.42
N GLU A 240 6.34 -0.76 11.38
CA GLU A 240 5.68 0.22 10.51
C GLU A 240 4.57 -0.42 9.66
N VAL A 241 4.79 -1.63 9.16
CA VAL A 241 3.78 -2.41 8.42
C VAL A 241 2.56 -2.71 9.30
N ILE A 242 2.79 -3.22 10.52
CA ILE A 242 1.70 -3.50 11.48
C ILE A 242 1.00 -2.20 11.89
N GLY A 243 1.76 -1.14 12.18
CA GLY A 243 1.21 0.17 12.49
C GLY A 243 0.33 0.73 11.38
N LEU A 244 0.72 0.54 10.12
CA LEU A 244 -0.10 0.96 8.96
C LEU A 244 -1.39 0.15 8.83
N ILE A 245 -1.36 -1.17 9.09
CA ILE A 245 -2.57 -2.02 9.06
C ILE A 245 -3.58 -1.57 10.13
N HIS A 246 -3.11 -1.29 11.36
CA HIS A 246 -3.98 -0.75 12.41
C HIS A 246 -4.50 0.64 12.05
N TYR A 247 -3.63 1.52 11.56
CA TYR A 247 -4.04 2.85 11.11
C TYR A 247 -5.18 2.77 10.07
N ILE A 248 -5.04 1.91 9.07
CA ILE A 248 -6.07 1.73 8.04
C ILE A 248 -7.37 1.20 8.65
N ASN A 249 -7.30 0.23 9.56
CA ASN A 249 -8.47 -0.26 10.28
C ASN A 249 -9.22 0.86 11.02
N ASP A 250 -8.50 1.71 11.73
CA ASP A 250 -9.10 2.79 12.52
C ASP A 250 -9.75 3.87 11.64
N HIS A 251 -9.30 4.00 10.39
CA HIS A 251 -9.81 4.97 9.41
C HIS A 251 -10.75 4.33 8.35
N SER A 252 -11.19 3.09 8.60
CA SER A 252 -12.01 2.28 7.68
C SER A 252 -13.50 2.16 8.10
N ALA A 253 -13.99 3.00 9.02
CA ALA A 253 -15.27 2.77 9.69
C ALA A 253 -16.52 3.27 8.92
N GLY A 254 -17.34 2.32 8.45
CA GLY A 254 -18.78 2.48 8.16
C GLY A 254 -19.17 3.44 7.03
N ASN A 255 -20.46 3.62 6.76
CA ASN A 255 -20.98 4.53 5.72
C ASN A 255 -20.95 6.03 6.16
N GLY A 256 -19.92 6.42 6.93
CA GLY A 256 -19.80 7.74 7.54
C GLY A 256 -18.73 8.63 6.89
N PRO A 257 -18.69 9.93 7.24
CA PRO A 257 -17.74 10.90 6.68
C PRO A 257 -16.26 10.65 7.04
N GLY A 258 -15.95 9.69 7.91
CA GLY A 258 -14.59 9.28 8.27
C GLY A 258 -14.12 7.98 7.60
N ASN A 259 -14.88 7.44 6.64
CA ASN A 259 -14.44 6.30 5.86
C ASN A 259 -13.67 6.74 4.63
N HIS A 260 -12.39 6.39 4.60
CA HIS A 260 -11.46 6.81 3.54
C HIS A 260 -10.93 5.65 2.71
N TYR A 261 -11.38 4.43 3.01
CA TYR A 261 -10.88 3.21 2.38
C TYR A 261 -11.97 2.43 1.65
N TYR A 262 -13.22 2.83 1.85
CA TYR A 262 -14.36 2.34 1.11
C TYR A 262 -15.17 3.47 0.46
N THR A 263 -15.88 3.13 -0.61
CA THR A 263 -16.88 3.98 -1.22
C THR A 263 -18.13 4.08 -0.35
N HIS A 264 -19.06 4.97 -0.73
CA HIS A 264 -20.38 5.08 -0.10
C HIS A 264 -21.22 3.80 -0.14
N ASP A 265 -20.94 2.93 -1.11
CA ASP A 265 -21.56 1.59 -1.24
C ASP A 265 -20.78 0.53 -0.45
N ASN A 266 -19.83 0.95 0.40
CA ASN A 266 -19.04 0.07 1.27
C ASN A 266 -18.09 -0.87 0.50
N ARG A 267 -17.65 -0.45 -0.70
CA ARG A 267 -16.65 -1.15 -1.54
C ARG A 267 -15.25 -0.62 -1.31
N PRO A 268 -14.21 -1.45 -1.15
CA PRO A 268 -12.84 -0.95 -1.00
C PRO A 268 -12.41 -0.09 -2.19
N LEU A 269 -11.62 0.96 -1.94
CA LEU A 269 -11.02 1.76 -3.00
C LEU A 269 -9.94 0.94 -3.73
N GLY A 270 -10.07 0.80 -5.06
CA GLY A 270 -9.31 -0.16 -5.86
C GLY A 270 -7.79 -0.08 -5.70
N GLU A 271 -7.19 1.10 -5.93
CA GLU A 271 -5.73 1.26 -5.86
C GLU A 271 -5.17 1.04 -4.45
N ARG A 272 -5.91 1.46 -3.40
CA ARG A 272 -5.53 1.21 -2.01
C ARG A 272 -5.62 -0.27 -1.66
N ALA A 273 -6.68 -0.94 -2.11
CA ALA A 273 -6.88 -2.37 -1.91
C ALA A 273 -5.79 -3.20 -2.60
N GLU A 274 -5.41 -2.85 -3.83
CA GLU A 274 -4.31 -3.49 -4.54
C GLU A 274 -2.97 -3.31 -3.82
N ALA A 275 -2.66 -2.07 -3.41
CA ALA A 275 -1.44 -1.78 -2.63
C ALA A 275 -1.42 -2.57 -1.30
N LEU A 276 -2.56 -2.66 -0.61
CA LEU A 276 -2.69 -3.46 0.62
C LEU A 276 -2.47 -4.96 0.40
N ALA A 277 -2.95 -5.50 -0.72
CA ALA A 277 -2.66 -6.89 -1.08
C ALA A 277 -1.17 -7.10 -1.32
N GLY A 278 -0.49 -6.14 -1.97
CA GLY A 278 0.97 -6.15 -2.11
C GLY A 278 1.70 -6.11 -0.78
N LEU A 279 1.30 -5.21 0.12
CA LEU A 279 1.83 -5.10 1.47
C LEU A 279 1.67 -6.41 2.25
N PHE A 280 0.48 -7.00 2.25
CA PHE A 280 0.24 -8.26 2.92
C PHE A 280 1.11 -9.38 2.34
N LEU A 281 1.16 -9.53 1.01
CA LEU A 281 1.91 -10.63 0.40
C LEU A 281 3.40 -10.54 0.69
N ASN A 282 3.97 -9.33 0.65
CA ASN A 282 5.38 -9.08 0.95
C ASN A 282 5.73 -9.32 2.44
N HIS A 283 4.76 -9.18 3.36
CA HIS A 283 4.97 -9.28 4.80
C HIS A 283 4.14 -10.37 5.48
N SER A 284 3.62 -11.33 4.71
CA SER A 284 2.56 -12.24 5.14
C SER A 284 2.85 -13.01 6.42
N ASP A 285 4.04 -13.58 6.56
CA ASP A 285 4.42 -14.29 7.81
C ASP A 285 4.41 -13.35 9.01
N ALA A 286 5.03 -12.17 8.86
CA ALA A 286 5.12 -11.19 9.95
C ALA A 286 3.74 -10.63 10.33
N VAL A 287 2.88 -10.36 9.34
CA VAL A 287 1.50 -9.89 9.57
C VAL A 287 0.68 -10.95 10.29
N LEU A 288 0.67 -12.19 9.78
CA LEU A 288 -0.12 -13.26 10.37
C LEU A 288 0.40 -13.61 11.78
N ASP A 289 1.72 -13.70 11.99
CA ASP A 289 2.29 -13.99 13.31
C ASP A 289 2.01 -12.90 14.35
N ARG A 290 2.11 -11.62 13.97
CA ARG A 290 1.90 -10.47 14.86
C ARG A 290 0.43 -10.23 15.18
N LEU A 291 -0.47 -10.48 14.22
CA LEU A 291 -1.90 -10.23 14.40
C LEU A 291 -2.65 -11.44 14.99
N THR A 292 -2.04 -12.64 15.03
CA THR A 292 -2.63 -13.84 15.65
C THR A 292 -1.88 -14.26 16.92
N LEU A 293 -1.87 -13.39 17.93
CA LEU A 293 -1.20 -13.63 19.21
C LEU A 293 -2.18 -14.26 20.23
N PRO A 294 -2.04 -15.56 20.60
CA PRO A 294 -3.02 -16.30 21.41
C PRO A 294 -3.21 -15.85 22.87
N SER A 295 -2.57 -14.75 23.29
CA SER A 295 -2.61 -14.27 24.68
C SER A 295 -3.36 -12.94 24.78
N PRO A 296 -4.61 -12.94 25.27
CA PRO A 296 -5.37 -11.71 25.47
C PRO A 296 -4.73 -10.89 26.60
N THR A 297 -4.24 -9.71 26.26
CA THR A 297 -3.82 -8.67 27.20
C THR A 297 -4.66 -7.44 26.98
N GLN A 298 -5.03 -6.74 28.06
CA GLN A 298 -5.73 -5.46 27.95
C GLN A 298 -4.86 -4.50 27.14
N THR A 299 -5.45 -3.80 26.18
CA THR A 299 -4.72 -2.80 25.41
C THR A 299 -4.26 -1.68 26.35
N PRO A 300 -2.95 -1.37 26.40
CA PRO A 300 -2.45 -0.27 27.20
C PRO A 300 -3.12 1.06 26.82
N GLY A 301 -3.72 1.75 27.80
CA GLY A 301 -4.33 3.06 27.59
C GLY A 301 -5.78 3.04 27.08
N ALA A 302 -6.36 1.87 26.79
CA ALA A 302 -7.76 1.77 26.41
C ALA A 302 -8.70 2.14 27.57
N THR A 303 -9.74 2.93 27.26
CA THR A 303 -10.82 3.28 28.20
C THR A 303 -11.91 2.22 28.23
N ASN A 304 -11.91 1.31 27.27
CA ASN A 304 -12.80 0.15 27.19
C ASN A 304 -12.15 -1.05 27.89
N GLU A 305 -12.74 -1.53 28.98
CA GLU A 305 -12.27 -2.72 29.72
C GLU A 305 -12.34 -4.01 28.88
N GLY A 306 -13.15 -4.03 27.82
CA GLY A 306 -13.24 -5.13 26.87
C GLY A 306 -12.23 -5.07 25.71
N SER A 307 -11.47 -3.97 25.55
CA SER A 307 -10.46 -3.87 24.49
C SER A 307 -9.22 -4.67 24.88
N THR A 308 -8.93 -5.68 24.07
CA THR A 308 -7.70 -6.46 24.20
C THR A 308 -6.85 -6.23 22.96
N LEU A 309 -5.53 -6.32 23.12
CA LEU A 309 -4.59 -6.27 22.01
C LEU A 309 -4.93 -7.34 20.95
N VAL A 310 -5.43 -8.49 21.40
CA VAL A 310 -5.93 -9.55 20.53
C VAL A 310 -7.14 -9.07 19.73
N GLY A 311 -8.14 -8.48 20.38
CA GLY A 311 -9.32 -7.94 19.69
C GLY A 311 -8.97 -6.90 18.63
N GLU A 312 -8.08 -5.96 18.95
CA GLU A 312 -7.61 -4.92 18.02
C GLU A 312 -6.83 -5.50 16.84
N ASN A 313 -5.93 -6.46 17.09
CA ASN A 313 -5.17 -7.15 16.05
C ASN A 313 -6.07 -7.93 15.11
N LEU A 314 -7.06 -8.66 15.65
CA LEU A 314 -7.97 -9.47 14.86
C LEU A 314 -8.98 -8.60 14.08
N ALA A 315 -9.42 -7.47 14.65
CA ALA A 315 -10.24 -6.50 13.93
C ALA A 315 -9.47 -5.92 12.74
N ALA A 316 -8.21 -5.55 12.94
CA ALA A 316 -7.35 -5.03 11.87
C ALA A 316 -7.07 -6.08 10.78
N LEU A 317 -6.77 -7.33 11.17
CA LEU A 317 -6.60 -8.44 10.23
C LEU A 317 -7.89 -8.72 9.45
N SER A 318 -9.05 -8.68 10.11
CA SER A 318 -10.35 -8.87 9.46
C SER A 318 -10.64 -7.78 8.42
N ASN A 319 -10.40 -6.51 8.76
CA ASN A 319 -10.55 -5.42 7.80
C ASN A 319 -9.57 -5.58 6.61
N LEU A 320 -8.32 -5.98 6.88
CA LEU A 320 -7.34 -6.26 5.83
C LEU A 320 -7.83 -7.37 4.89
N VAL A 321 -8.31 -8.50 5.42
CA VAL A 321 -8.88 -9.61 4.63
C VAL A 321 -10.06 -9.14 3.78
N ARG A 322 -10.95 -8.33 4.36
CA ARG A 322 -12.11 -7.77 3.67
C ARG A 322 -11.70 -6.86 2.50
N MET A 323 -10.70 -6.01 2.68
CA MET A 323 -10.21 -5.10 1.64
C MET A 323 -9.40 -5.79 0.54
N THR A 324 -8.84 -6.96 0.85
CA THR A 324 -7.89 -7.65 -0.04
C THR A 324 -8.46 -8.97 -0.57
N ALA A 325 -8.37 -10.05 0.21
CA ALA A 325 -8.77 -11.40 -0.20
C ALA A 325 -10.24 -11.50 -0.62
N LEU A 326 -11.14 -10.84 0.10
CA LEU A 326 -12.59 -10.88 -0.17
C LEU A 326 -13.06 -9.74 -1.07
N ASN A 327 -12.15 -8.89 -1.55
CA ASN A 327 -12.49 -7.82 -2.47
C ASN A 327 -12.46 -8.34 -3.93
N PRO A 328 -13.61 -8.42 -4.61
CA PRO A 328 -13.67 -8.94 -5.98
C PRO A 328 -12.92 -8.07 -7.00
N ASP A 329 -12.82 -6.77 -6.74
CA ASP A 329 -12.15 -5.82 -7.63
C ASP A 329 -10.62 -5.86 -7.43
N ASN A 330 -10.12 -6.65 -6.47
CA ASN A 330 -8.69 -6.80 -6.22
C ASN A 330 -8.09 -7.91 -7.09
N PRO A 331 -7.20 -7.59 -8.06
CA PRO A 331 -6.61 -8.60 -8.94
C PRO A 331 -5.76 -9.64 -8.21
N ARG A 332 -5.33 -9.34 -6.98
CA ARG A 332 -4.47 -10.19 -6.15
C ARG A 332 -5.21 -10.86 -4.99
N GLY A 333 -6.54 -10.75 -4.93
CA GLY A 333 -7.35 -11.31 -3.84
C GLY A 333 -7.12 -12.82 -3.65
N GLY A 334 -7.02 -13.58 -4.75
CA GLY A 334 -6.71 -15.01 -4.73
C GLY A 334 -5.36 -15.33 -4.08
N GLU A 335 -4.30 -14.60 -4.42
CA GLU A 335 -2.96 -14.80 -3.83
C GLU A 335 -2.96 -14.55 -2.31
N VAL A 336 -3.64 -13.50 -1.87
CA VAL A 336 -3.79 -13.18 -0.44
C VAL A 336 -4.50 -14.34 0.26
N MET A 337 -5.60 -14.83 -0.33
CA MET A 337 -6.39 -15.90 0.24
C MET A 337 -5.61 -17.23 0.30
N ASP A 338 -4.85 -17.57 -0.74
CA ASP A 338 -3.96 -18.73 -0.76
C ASP A 338 -2.93 -18.67 0.37
N ARG A 339 -2.39 -17.49 0.66
CA ARG A 339 -1.40 -17.31 1.70
C ARG A 339 -1.97 -17.45 3.12
N ILE A 340 -3.16 -16.90 3.35
CA ILE A 340 -3.90 -17.11 4.61
C ILE A 340 -4.26 -18.59 4.76
N SER A 341 -4.74 -19.23 3.69
CA SER A 341 -5.06 -20.65 3.66
C SER A 341 -3.85 -21.51 4.03
N ALA A 342 -2.68 -21.23 3.46
CA ALA A 342 -1.45 -21.95 3.77
C ALA A 342 -1.03 -21.80 5.24
N PHE A 343 -1.17 -20.59 5.80
CA PHE A 343 -0.90 -20.35 7.23
C PHE A 343 -1.89 -21.10 8.12
N THR A 344 -3.19 -21.03 7.85
CA THR A 344 -4.21 -21.76 8.61
C THR A 344 -4.00 -23.26 8.55
N SER A 345 -3.76 -23.80 7.36
CA SER A 345 -3.51 -25.22 7.13
C SER A 345 -2.31 -25.74 7.94
N GLU A 346 -1.23 -24.96 7.99
CA GLU A 346 -0.06 -25.31 8.79
C GLU A 346 -0.35 -25.27 10.29
N ASN A 347 -1.09 -24.28 10.77
CA ASN A 347 -1.47 -24.19 12.19
C ASN A 347 -2.45 -25.31 12.60
N ILE A 348 -3.36 -25.75 11.72
CA ILE A 348 -4.20 -26.95 11.93
C ILE A 348 -3.32 -28.20 12.04
N ARG A 349 -2.36 -28.36 11.13
CA ARG A 349 -1.44 -29.50 11.12
C ARG A 349 -0.63 -29.55 12.41
N VAL A 350 -0.10 -28.42 12.86
CA VAL A 350 0.68 -28.28 14.11
C VAL A 350 -0.21 -28.51 15.34
N GLY A 351 -1.37 -27.87 15.42
CA GLY A 351 -2.29 -28.00 16.55
C GLY A 351 -2.94 -29.38 16.69
N SER A 352 -2.99 -30.17 15.61
CA SER A 352 -3.48 -31.56 15.67
C SER A 352 -2.41 -32.61 16.03
N MET A 353 -1.14 -32.20 16.22
CA MET A 353 -0.08 -33.11 16.65
C MET A 353 -0.20 -33.42 18.14
N SER A 354 0.27 -34.59 18.56
CA SER A 354 0.32 -34.91 19.99
C SER A 354 1.43 -34.12 20.68
N ASP A 355 1.18 -33.66 21.91
CA ASP A 355 2.16 -33.09 22.86
C ASP A 355 3.42 -33.96 23.07
N ALA A 356 3.41 -35.23 22.63
CA ALA A 356 4.55 -36.14 22.67
C ALA A 356 5.41 -36.13 21.39
N THR A 357 5.17 -35.18 20.48
CA THR A 357 5.87 -35.02 19.20
C THR A 357 6.84 -33.85 19.30
N ASP A 358 7.99 -33.98 18.66
CA ASP A 358 8.91 -32.86 18.41
C ASP A 358 8.32 -32.06 17.23
N VAL A 359 7.54 -31.05 17.57
CA VAL A 359 6.74 -30.24 16.65
C VAL A 359 7.58 -29.08 16.11
N ASN A 360 8.52 -28.57 16.91
CA ASN A 360 9.40 -27.46 16.52
C ASN A 360 10.64 -27.93 15.72
N GLY A 361 10.90 -29.24 15.68
CA GLY A 361 11.97 -29.86 14.91
C GLY A 361 13.36 -29.72 15.53
N ASP A 362 13.46 -29.48 16.84
CA ASP A 362 14.73 -29.27 17.55
C ASP A 362 15.40 -30.57 18.04
N GLY A 363 14.73 -31.72 17.85
CA GLY A 363 15.20 -33.04 18.23
C GLY A 363 14.88 -33.43 19.67
N VAL A 364 14.14 -32.60 20.42
CA VAL A 364 13.73 -32.80 21.81
C VAL A 364 12.22 -32.67 21.89
N VAL A 365 11.60 -33.43 22.79
CA VAL A 365 10.17 -33.25 23.12
C VAL A 365 10.10 -32.55 24.47
N ASP A 366 9.69 -31.28 24.48
CA ASP A 366 9.66 -30.46 25.69
C ASP A 366 8.46 -29.48 25.75
N GLY A 367 8.57 -28.47 26.61
CA GLY A 367 7.50 -27.49 26.80
C GLY A 367 7.35 -26.50 25.65
N ASP A 368 8.35 -26.33 24.79
CA ASP A 368 8.25 -25.53 23.56
C ASP A 368 7.39 -26.22 22.50
N ASP A 369 7.42 -27.55 22.40
CA ASP A 369 6.50 -28.30 21.52
C ASP A 369 5.05 -28.12 21.94
N LYS A 370 4.78 -28.25 23.25
CA LYS A 370 3.45 -28.01 23.78
C LYS A 370 2.97 -26.58 23.49
N ARG A 371 3.84 -25.58 23.68
CA ARG A 371 3.52 -24.19 23.31
C ARG A 371 3.24 -24.01 21.83
N ALA A 372 3.96 -24.73 20.96
CA ALA A 372 3.74 -24.68 19.52
C ALA A 372 2.39 -25.30 19.13
N VAL A 373 2.01 -26.43 19.73
CA VAL A 373 0.69 -27.06 19.57
C VAL A 373 -0.41 -26.10 20.03
N ASP A 374 -0.34 -25.60 21.28
CA ASP A 374 -1.32 -24.67 21.85
C ASP A 374 -1.45 -23.38 21.00
N ALA A 375 -0.33 -22.87 20.47
CA ALA A 375 -0.32 -21.71 19.58
C ALA A 375 -0.99 -22.01 18.21
N GLY A 376 -0.76 -23.20 17.65
CA GLY A 376 -1.40 -23.63 16.40
C GLY A 376 -2.92 -23.71 16.53
N GLU A 377 -3.42 -24.25 17.64
CA GLU A 377 -4.85 -24.27 17.95
C GLU A 377 -5.43 -22.85 18.09
N GLY A 378 -4.79 -22.00 18.91
CA GLY A 378 -5.22 -20.62 19.13
C GLY A 378 -5.26 -19.80 17.84
N ARG A 379 -4.22 -19.89 17.01
CA ARG A 379 -4.14 -19.17 15.72
C ARG A 379 -5.19 -19.63 14.72
N THR A 380 -5.48 -20.93 14.72
CA THR A 380 -6.56 -21.48 13.89
C THR A 380 -7.92 -20.91 14.29
N ALA A 381 -8.20 -20.83 15.61
CA ALA A 381 -9.43 -20.21 16.12
C ALA A 381 -9.51 -18.71 15.77
N MET A 382 -8.39 -18.00 15.88
CA MET A 382 -8.29 -16.58 15.51
C MET A 382 -8.60 -16.32 14.04
N ILE A 383 -7.99 -17.08 13.12
CA ILE A 383 -8.28 -16.94 11.69
C ILE A 383 -9.75 -17.29 11.41
N GLY A 384 -10.31 -18.26 12.12
CA GLY A 384 -11.74 -18.55 12.08
C GLY A 384 -12.59 -17.32 12.40
N ALA A 385 -12.32 -16.68 13.55
CA ALA A 385 -13.04 -15.48 13.98
C ALA A 385 -12.86 -14.30 13.01
N VAL A 386 -11.64 -14.09 12.51
CA VAL A 386 -11.30 -13.07 11.50
C VAL A 386 -12.08 -13.27 10.22
N MET A 387 -12.09 -14.48 9.67
CA MET A 387 -12.80 -14.79 8.42
C MET A 387 -14.30 -14.61 8.59
N GLN A 388 -14.85 -15.04 9.73
CA GLN A 388 -16.26 -14.83 10.06
C GLN A 388 -16.63 -13.35 10.10
N ASP A 389 -15.83 -12.54 10.79
CA ASP A 389 -16.08 -11.11 10.92
C ASP A 389 -15.91 -10.37 9.57
N ALA A 390 -14.88 -10.71 8.80
CA ALA A 390 -14.62 -10.14 7.48
C ALA A 390 -15.77 -10.44 6.50
N VAL A 391 -16.26 -11.68 6.53
CA VAL A 391 -17.45 -12.14 5.82
C VAL A 391 -18.68 -11.35 6.27
N SER A 392 -19.03 -11.39 7.56
CA SER A 392 -20.22 -10.70 8.09
C SER A 392 -20.25 -9.21 7.71
N SER A 393 -19.09 -8.55 7.76
CA SER A 393 -18.92 -7.14 7.44
C SER A 393 -18.90 -6.81 5.94
N GLY A 394 -18.60 -7.79 5.06
CA GLY A 394 -18.32 -7.59 3.64
C GLY A 394 -19.41 -8.04 2.64
N TYR A 395 -20.50 -8.68 3.10
CA TYR A 395 -21.42 -9.45 2.25
C TYR A 395 -22.36 -8.66 1.30
N VAL A 396 -22.21 -7.35 1.11
CA VAL A 396 -23.03 -6.61 0.12
C VAL A 396 -22.61 -6.94 -1.31
N ASP A 397 -21.32 -7.20 -1.56
CA ASP A 397 -20.77 -7.38 -2.91
C ASP A 397 -20.27 -8.80 -3.24
N LEU A 398 -19.88 -9.60 -2.24
CA LEU A 398 -19.46 -11.00 -2.45
C LEU A 398 -20.56 -11.86 -3.12
N ARG A 399 -21.84 -11.48 -3.00
CA ARG A 399 -22.96 -12.17 -3.69
C ARG A 399 -23.13 -11.77 -5.16
N ASN A 400 -22.50 -10.71 -5.62
CA ASN A 400 -22.60 -10.32 -7.03
C ASN A 400 -21.37 -10.77 -7.84
N ASP A 401 -20.28 -11.13 -7.17
CA ASP A 401 -19.02 -11.47 -7.81
C ASP A 401 -18.64 -12.96 -7.66
N ILE A 402 -18.17 -13.59 -8.74
CA ILE A 402 -17.83 -15.02 -8.80
C ILE A 402 -16.41 -15.29 -8.27
N ALA A 403 -15.44 -14.41 -8.51
CA ALA A 403 -14.04 -14.65 -8.20
C ALA A 403 -13.77 -14.64 -6.68
N ALA A 404 -14.33 -13.65 -5.97
CA ALA A 404 -14.19 -13.58 -4.52
C ALA A 404 -14.90 -14.76 -3.81
N ARG A 405 -15.98 -15.30 -4.41
CA ARG A 405 -16.66 -16.50 -3.91
C ARG A 405 -15.80 -17.74 -4.10
N ASP A 406 -15.23 -17.93 -5.28
CA ASP A 406 -14.37 -19.07 -5.58
C ASP A 406 -13.14 -19.07 -4.66
N ALA A 407 -12.55 -17.90 -4.40
CA ALA A 407 -11.47 -17.74 -3.44
C ALA A 407 -11.90 -18.12 -2.02
N PHE A 408 -13.06 -17.63 -1.56
CA PHE A 408 -13.59 -17.98 -0.25
C PHE A 408 -13.84 -19.49 -0.15
N VAL A 409 -14.54 -20.09 -1.12
CA VAL A 409 -14.77 -21.55 -1.17
C VAL A 409 -13.47 -22.32 -1.18
N GLY A 410 -12.46 -21.90 -1.95
CA GLY A 410 -11.13 -22.49 -1.96
C GLY A 410 -10.50 -22.52 -0.56
N PHE A 411 -10.57 -21.40 0.18
CA PHE A 411 -10.12 -21.35 1.58
C PHE A 411 -10.90 -22.31 2.48
N LEU A 412 -12.23 -22.42 2.31
CA LEU A 412 -13.04 -23.36 3.08
C LEU A 412 -12.62 -24.82 2.84
N LEU A 413 -12.38 -25.17 1.57
CA LEU A 413 -11.92 -26.51 1.19
C LEU A 413 -10.56 -26.83 1.78
N ASP A 414 -9.62 -25.88 1.70
CA ASP A 414 -8.27 -26.05 2.24
C ASP A 414 -8.27 -26.24 3.76
N THR A 415 -9.07 -25.43 4.46
CA THR A 415 -9.24 -25.52 5.91
C THR A 415 -9.81 -26.89 6.29
N ALA A 416 -10.87 -27.34 5.58
CA ALA A 416 -11.53 -28.61 5.88
C ALA A 416 -10.68 -29.85 5.61
N ILE A 417 -9.80 -29.78 4.62
CA ILE A 417 -9.01 -30.95 4.21
C ILE A 417 -7.69 -31.03 4.97
N SER A 418 -7.09 -29.90 5.33
CA SER A 418 -5.90 -29.86 6.22
C SER A 418 -6.19 -30.46 7.60
N ALA A 419 -7.46 -30.52 7.92
CA ALA A 419 -8.07 -31.09 9.09
C ALA A 419 -8.14 -32.65 9.06
N ILE A 420 -7.95 -33.28 7.89
CA ILE A 420 -8.00 -34.75 7.77
C ILE A 420 -6.62 -35.34 8.17
N PRO A 421 -6.55 -36.27 9.14
CA PRO A 421 -5.29 -36.85 9.60
C PRO A 421 -4.49 -37.52 8.46
N VAL A 422 -3.22 -37.13 8.29
CA VAL A 422 -2.31 -37.52 7.20
C VAL A 422 -1.88 -39.01 7.22
N GLY A 423 -2.53 -39.86 8.02
CA GLY A 423 -2.12 -41.24 8.29
C GLY A 423 -2.60 -42.31 7.29
N GLY A 424 -3.38 -41.95 6.26
CA GLY A 424 -3.92 -42.91 5.29
C GLY A 424 -4.22 -42.26 3.94
N LYS A 425 -4.36 -43.08 2.89
CA LYS A 425 -4.78 -42.60 1.57
C LYS A 425 -6.07 -41.78 1.72
N LEU A 426 -6.01 -40.48 1.44
CA LEU A 426 -7.18 -39.63 1.29
C LEU A 426 -8.05 -40.21 0.17
N ALA A 427 -9.16 -40.84 0.55
CA ALA A 427 -10.14 -41.39 -0.37
C ALA A 427 -11.13 -40.29 -0.78
N SER A 428 -11.60 -40.33 -2.02
CA SER A 428 -12.57 -39.36 -2.56
C SER A 428 -13.82 -39.20 -1.69
N GLY A 429 -14.28 -40.27 -1.05
CA GLY A 429 -15.42 -40.23 -0.12
C GLY A 429 -15.15 -39.39 1.14
N ALA A 430 -14.00 -39.56 1.79
CA ALA A 430 -13.64 -38.78 2.98
C ALA A 430 -13.48 -37.29 2.67
N ILE A 431 -12.94 -36.96 1.49
CA ILE A 431 -12.87 -35.58 1.02
C ILE A 431 -14.29 -35.04 0.77
N SER A 432 -15.15 -35.78 0.08
CA SER A 432 -16.53 -35.32 -0.20
C SER A 432 -17.37 -35.11 1.06
N GLU A 433 -17.17 -35.95 2.09
CA GLU A 433 -17.83 -35.80 3.40
C GLU A 433 -17.31 -34.56 4.12
N ALA A 434 -15.99 -34.37 4.19
CA ALA A 434 -15.40 -33.17 4.79
C ALA A 434 -15.85 -31.88 4.08
N VAL A 435 -15.95 -31.90 2.74
CA VAL A 435 -16.46 -30.76 1.95
C VAL A 435 -17.95 -30.52 2.19
N SER A 436 -18.73 -31.60 2.30
CA SER A 436 -20.16 -31.48 2.61
C SER A 436 -20.39 -30.90 3.99
N ASP A 437 -19.68 -31.43 4.99
CA ASP A 437 -19.75 -30.97 6.37
C ASP A 437 -19.27 -29.52 6.46
N ALA A 438 -18.23 -29.17 5.67
CA ALA A 438 -17.83 -27.80 5.52
C ALA A 438 -18.98 -26.96 4.99
N LEU A 439 -19.51 -27.22 3.80
CA LEU A 439 -20.48 -26.31 3.17
C LEU A 439 -21.91 -26.38 3.74
N GLY A 440 -22.08 -26.81 4.98
CA GLY A 440 -23.37 -26.80 5.70
C GLY A 440 -24.30 -27.96 5.34
N GLY A 441 -23.75 -29.09 4.90
CA GLY A 441 -24.51 -30.26 4.49
C GLY A 441 -24.97 -30.18 3.05
N LEU A 442 -24.08 -30.57 2.12
CA LEU A 442 -24.42 -30.66 0.70
C LEU A 442 -25.42 -31.79 0.43
N SER A 443 -26.21 -31.64 -0.64
CA SER A 443 -27.10 -32.71 -1.08
C SER A 443 -26.30 -33.96 -1.47
N GLU A 444 -26.92 -35.14 -1.36
CA GLU A 444 -26.33 -36.41 -1.78
C GLU A 444 -25.87 -36.36 -3.25
N GLU A 445 -26.64 -35.71 -4.11
CA GLU A 445 -26.33 -35.52 -5.54
C GLU A 445 -25.02 -34.75 -5.77
N VAL A 446 -24.79 -33.68 -4.99
CA VAL A 446 -23.55 -32.87 -5.09
C VAL A 446 -22.37 -33.63 -4.51
N ARG A 447 -22.56 -34.35 -3.39
CA ARG A 447 -21.51 -35.20 -2.80
C ARG A 447 -21.05 -36.31 -3.74
N ASP A 448 -22.00 -36.94 -4.43
CA ASP A 448 -21.71 -37.94 -5.46
C ASP A 448 -20.97 -37.33 -6.65
N ALA A 449 -21.34 -36.12 -7.07
CA ALA A 449 -20.64 -35.40 -8.14
C ALA A 449 -19.17 -35.10 -7.78
N ILE A 450 -18.94 -34.60 -6.55
CA ILE A 450 -17.59 -34.37 -6.01
C ILE A 450 -16.81 -35.68 -5.95
N THR A 451 -17.38 -36.72 -5.35
CA THR A 451 -16.75 -38.04 -5.22
C THR A 451 -16.34 -38.59 -6.57
N LYS A 452 -17.21 -38.47 -7.57
CA LYS A 452 -16.96 -38.94 -8.94
C LYS A 452 -15.81 -38.18 -9.59
N LYS A 453 -15.83 -36.84 -9.55
CA LYS A 453 -14.77 -35.96 -10.08
C LYS A 453 -13.40 -36.27 -9.44
N LEU A 454 -13.36 -36.43 -8.12
CA LEU A 454 -12.13 -36.79 -7.40
C LEU A 454 -11.66 -38.22 -7.74
N THR A 455 -12.58 -39.16 -7.93
CA THR A 455 -12.23 -40.53 -8.34
C THR A 455 -11.65 -40.57 -9.75
N GLU A 456 -12.13 -39.71 -10.65
CA GLU A 456 -11.63 -39.58 -12.04
C GLU A 456 -10.20 -39.03 -12.11
N LEU A 457 -9.78 -38.18 -11.16
CA LEU A 457 -8.39 -37.70 -11.05
C LEU A 457 -7.40 -38.80 -10.62
N GLY A 458 -7.88 -39.79 -9.87
CA GLY A 458 -7.06 -40.86 -9.30
C GLY A 458 -6.30 -40.43 -8.04
N THR A 459 -6.07 -41.37 -7.12
CA THR A 459 -5.59 -41.09 -5.75
C THR A 459 -4.23 -40.38 -5.65
N GLN A 460 -3.41 -40.41 -6.70
CA GLN A 460 -2.10 -39.73 -6.72
C GLN A 460 -2.19 -38.24 -7.10
N ALA A 461 -3.28 -37.83 -7.75
CA ALA A 461 -3.54 -36.44 -8.11
C ALA A 461 -4.43 -35.75 -7.06
N LEU A 462 -4.82 -36.45 -5.98
CA LEU A 462 -5.62 -35.89 -4.91
C LEU A 462 -4.79 -35.06 -3.95
N THR A 463 -3.56 -35.49 -3.65
CA THR A 463 -2.74 -34.86 -2.61
C THR A 463 -1.31 -34.58 -3.05
N ASP A 464 -0.72 -33.49 -2.57
CA ASP A 464 0.69 -33.17 -2.69
C ASP A 464 1.57 -34.01 -1.73
N ALA A 465 2.89 -33.75 -1.76
CA ALA A 465 3.86 -34.48 -0.92
C ALA A 465 3.70 -34.21 0.58
N GLN A 466 2.92 -33.19 0.95
CA GLN A 466 2.61 -32.76 2.29
C GLN A 466 1.22 -33.23 2.75
N GLY A 467 0.49 -33.97 1.89
CA GLY A 467 -0.85 -34.48 2.18
C GLY A 467 -1.98 -33.47 1.98
N ARG A 468 -1.72 -32.32 1.32
CA ARG A 468 -2.69 -31.27 1.01
C ARG A 468 -3.34 -31.50 -0.34
N LEU A 469 -4.53 -30.98 -0.62
CA LEU A 469 -5.10 -31.10 -1.98
C LEU A 469 -4.21 -30.45 -3.04
N THR A 470 -4.11 -31.10 -4.20
CA THR A 470 -3.57 -30.47 -5.41
C THR A 470 -4.51 -29.40 -5.94
N ALA A 471 -3.99 -28.47 -6.75
CA ALA A 471 -4.81 -27.46 -7.42
C ALA A 471 -5.89 -28.11 -8.31
N GLU A 472 -5.54 -29.21 -8.98
CA GLU A 472 -6.46 -29.97 -9.84
C GLU A 472 -7.61 -30.59 -9.04
N ALA A 473 -7.34 -31.12 -7.84
CA ALA A 473 -8.39 -31.66 -6.97
C ALA A 473 -9.31 -30.56 -6.45
N LYS A 474 -8.77 -29.38 -6.10
CA LYS A 474 -9.57 -28.22 -5.69
C LYS A 474 -10.50 -27.75 -6.81
N SER A 475 -9.97 -27.56 -8.02
CA SER A 475 -10.79 -27.19 -9.18
C SER A 475 -11.88 -28.22 -9.46
N ALA A 476 -11.59 -29.52 -9.35
CA ALA A 476 -12.57 -30.57 -9.57
C ALA A 476 -13.72 -30.56 -8.54
N ILE A 477 -13.46 -30.13 -7.31
CA ILE A 477 -14.50 -29.93 -6.28
C ILE A 477 -15.32 -28.70 -6.60
N ILE A 478 -14.67 -27.56 -6.89
CA ILE A 478 -15.36 -26.30 -7.21
C ILE A 478 -16.27 -26.47 -8.42
N GLU A 479 -15.81 -27.14 -9.48
CA GLU A 479 -16.61 -27.48 -10.66
C GLU A 479 -17.84 -28.36 -10.37
N ALA A 480 -17.83 -29.11 -9.27
CA ALA A 480 -18.93 -29.99 -8.88
C ALA A 480 -19.95 -29.30 -7.97
N LEU A 481 -19.66 -28.10 -7.47
CA LEU A 481 -20.58 -27.35 -6.61
C LEU A 481 -21.72 -26.71 -7.43
N PRO A 482 -22.91 -26.54 -6.82
CA PRO A 482 -24.02 -25.87 -7.49
C PRO A 482 -23.70 -24.41 -7.86
N GLU A 483 -23.98 -24.02 -9.11
CA GLU A 483 -23.84 -22.63 -9.59
C GLU A 483 -24.89 -21.67 -9.00
N ASP A 484 -25.85 -22.15 -8.22
CA ASP A 484 -26.84 -21.30 -7.53
C ASP A 484 -26.30 -20.70 -6.23
N TYR A 485 -25.18 -21.24 -5.73
CA TYR A 485 -24.47 -20.81 -4.54
C TYR A 485 -25.35 -20.70 -3.29
N ALA A 486 -26.48 -21.42 -3.23
CA ALA A 486 -27.40 -21.36 -2.09
C ALA A 486 -26.73 -21.81 -0.78
N TYR A 487 -25.71 -22.67 -0.87
CA TYR A 487 -24.88 -23.10 0.25
C TYR A 487 -24.11 -21.95 0.92
N LEU A 488 -23.74 -20.89 0.17
CA LEU A 488 -23.09 -19.70 0.74
C LEU A 488 -24.03 -18.87 1.62
N GLU A 489 -25.34 -18.85 1.33
CA GLU A 489 -26.34 -18.19 2.19
C GLU A 489 -26.53 -18.95 3.51
N GLY A 490 -26.43 -20.29 3.48
CA GLY A 490 -26.38 -21.11 4.68
C GLY A 490 -25.16 -20.77 5.55
N ILE A 491 -23.98 -20.68 4.94
CA ILE A 491 -22.72 -20.28 5.61
C ILE A 491 -22.81 -18.88 6.20
N LYS A 492 -23.52 -17.94 5.55
CA LYS A 492 -23.77 -16.61 6.10
C LYS A 492 -24.63 -16.64 7.36
N SER A 493 -25.69 -17.44 7.39
CA SER A 493 -26.58 -17.56 8.56
C SER A 493 -25.98 -18.41 9.69
N GLU A 494 -25.05 -19.29 9.35
CA GLU A 494 -24.50 -20.32 10.23
C GLU A 494 -22.97 -20.29 10.31
N SER A 495 -22.33 -19.15 10.08
CA SER A 495 -20.87 -19.00 10.03
C SER A 495 -20.17 -19.56 11.28
N ASN A 496 -20.84 -19.42 12.44
CA ASN A 496 -20.47 -20.05 13.71
C ASN A 496 -20.44 -21.58 13.58
N ASN A 497 -21.55 -22.23 13.21
CA ASN A 497 -21.63 -23.69 13.03
C ASN A 497 -20.69 -24.20 11.92
N PHE A 498 -20.39 -23.39 10.92
CA PHE A 498 -19.58 -23.74 9.76
C PHE A 498 -18.10 -23.98 10.12
N ILE A 499 -17.41 -22.99 10.68
CA ILE A 499 -16.00 -23.15 11.08
C ILE A 499 -15.88 -24.13 12.26
N GLN A 500 -16.90 -24.13 13.12
CA GLN A 500 -17.08 -25.14 14.15
C GLN A 500 -17.10 -26.54 13.51
N THR A 501 -18.02 -26.86 12.60
CA THR A 501 -18.11 -28.23 12.06
C THR A 501 -16.83 -28.68 11.34
N VAL A 502 -16.17 -27.78 10.60
CA VAL A 502 -14.94 -28.06 9.85
C VAL A 502 -13.73 -28.32 10.74
N ILE A 503 -13.54 -27.50 11.78
CA ILE A 503 -12.35 -27.56 12.64
C ILE A 503 -12.58 -28.46 13.87
N LEU A 504 -13.83 -28.67 14.27
CA LEU A 504 -14.21 -29.58 15.36
C LEU A 504 -14.25 -31.05 14.96
N ASN A 505 -14.57 -31.37 13.69
CA ASN A 505 -14.54 -32.77 13.21
C ASN A 505 -13.13 -33.29 12.95
N SER A 506 -12.12 -32.44 13.06
CA SER A 506 -10.73 -32.67 12.68
C SER A 506 -9.73 -32.55 13.82
N SER A 507 -10.03 -31.74 14.83
CA SER A 507 -9.29 -31.73 16.09
C SER A 507 -9.83 -32.82 17.02
N SER A 508 -8.94 -33.46 17.78
CA SER A 508 -9.32 -34.33 18.90
C SER A 508 -9.94 -33.57 20.08
N PHE A 509 -10.23 -32.27 19.94
CA PHE A 509 -10.56 -31.34 21.04
C PHE A 509 -11.77 -30.42 20.73
N PRO A 510 -13.00 -30.98 20.68
CA PRO A 510 -14.17 -30.29 20.14
C PRO A 510 -14.85 -29.25 21.07
N TYR A 511 -14.40 -29.05 22.31
CA TYR A 511 -15.07 -28.10 23.23
C TYR A 511 -14.28 -26.79 23.38
N GLU A 512 -12.97 -26.87 23.59
CA GLU A 512 -12.10 -25.72 23.86
C GLU A 512 -11.92 -24.80 22.64
N PHE A 513 -11.97 -25.36 21.44
CA PHE A 513 -11.85 -24.59 20.19
C PHE A 513 -13.06 -23.69 19.91
N THR A 514 -14.28 -24.16 20.20
CA THR A 514 -15.52 -23.41 19.96
C THR A 514 -15.64 -22.22 20.92
N GLU A 515 -15.29 -22.45 22.19
CA GLU A 515 -15.23 -21.41 23.21
C GLU A 515 -14.18 -20.36 22.81
N ALA A 516 -12.98 -20.78 22.42
CA ALA A 516 -11.92 -19.88 21.98
C ALA A 516 -12.31 -19.02 20.75
N MET A 517 -12.92 -19.62 19.72
CA MET A 517 -13.41 -18.86 18.55
C MET A 517 -14.47 -17.82 18.93
N SER A 518 -15.44 -18.21 19.75
CA SER A 518 -16.49 -17.31 20.22
C SER A 518 -15.91 -16.17 21.08
N ASP A 519 -14.91 -16.47 21.90
CA ASP A 519 -14.20 -15.49 22.72
C ASP A 519 -13.44 -14.49 21.84
N TYR A 520 -12.71 -14.96 20.83
CA TYR A 520 -12.01 -14.08 19.88
C TYR A 520 -12.97 -13.23 19.05
N GLY A 521 -14.10 -13.79 18.61
CA GLY A 521 -15.17 -13.00 17.98
C GLY A 521 -15.69 -11.90 18.90
N SER A 522 -15.90 -12.22 20.19
CA SER A 522 -16.30 -11.23 21.19
C SER A 522 -15.24 -10.15 21.41
N TYR A 523 -13.95 -10.48 21.33
CA TYR A 523 -12.86 -9.50 21.41
C TYR A 523 -12.81 -8.58 20.18
N ILE A 524 -13.06 -9.11 18.97
CA ILE A 524 -13.17 -8.30 17.74
C ILE A 524 -14.34 -7.31 17.89
N ASP A 525 -15.51 -7.80 18.33
CA ASP A 525 -16.68 -6.95 18.54
C ASP A 525 -16.43 -5.87 19.61
N ALA A 526 -15.74 -6.21 20.69
CA ALA A 526 -15.37 -5.26 21.73
C ALA A 526 -14.41 -4.17 21.23
N ALA A 527 -13.45 -4.54 20.36
CA ALA A 527 -12.50 -3.60 19.76
C ALA A 527 -13.20 -2.64 18.78
N LYS A 528 -14.11 -3.13 17.95
CA LYS A 528 -14.85 -2.31 16.97
C LYS A 528 -15.86 -1.35 17.59
N ASN A 529 -16.41 -1.71 18.76
CA ASN A 529 -17.41 -0.91 19.47
C ASN A 529 -16.79 0.03 20.52
N ALA A 530 -15.46 0.21 20.51
CA ALA A 530 -14.80 1.19 21.36
C ALA A 530 -15.21 2.63 20.93
N PRO A 531 -15.58 3.50 21.88
CA PRO A 531 -16.11 4.85 21.61
C PRO A 531 -15.07 5.83 21.08
#